data_AF-A0A1G9WJZ0-F1
#
_entry.id   AF-A0A1G9WJZ0-F1
#
_cell.length_a   1.000
_cell.length_b   1.000
_cell.length_c   1.000
_cell.angle_alpha   90.00
_cell.angle_beta   90.00
_cell.angle_gamma   90.00
#
_symmetry.space_group_name_H-M   'P 1'
#
loop_
_entity.id
_entity.type
_entity.pdbx_description
1 polymer ?
#
loop_
_entity_poly.entity_id
_entity_poly.type
_entity_poly.pdbx_seq_one_letter_code
_entity_poly.pdbx_strand_id
1 'polypeptide(L)'
;YLSGLETAVETPRENCTCGTSRMSRYLHYRLPAFAGVPHPPIPGRSLIPPAASRVEIFVQPVRAQDFVNGTAPPLRSRQAAAAVHPAWPRVKQEADLRPDRDRHATRLRNRLRAVSTRAMRRQRVDHIIRVWGLRLVVIGAVLGLAWFTVASLSPWPVPTTLRHLAASKDCDTARAMELAPARRGEPGYWSWLDADHDGMACERWPALAGGRTGQG
;
A
#
# COMPACT_ATOMS: atom_id res chain seq x y z
N TYR A 1 -12.01 36.00 -41.33
CA TYR A 1 -12.13 36.30 -39.89
C TYR A 1 -12.07 34.97 -39.15
N LEU A 2 -10.94 34.41 -38.72
CA LEU A 2 -9.61 34.88 -38.29
C LEU A 2 -8.64 33.73 -38.69
N SER A 3 -7.51 33.86 -39.41
CA SER A 3 -6.33 34.71 -39.24
C SER A 3 -5.58 34.46 -37.93
N GLY A 4 -4.54 33.61 -37.99
CA GLY A 4 -3.23 33.85 -37.38
C GLY A 4 -3.09 33.65 -35.87
N LEU A 5 -2.48 32.53 -35.48
CA LEU A 5 -1.70 32.40 -34.24
C LEU A 5 -0.46 31.55 -34.55
N GLU A 6 0.50 32.19 -35.22
CA GLU A 6 1.90 31.77 -35.21
C GLU A 6 2.44 32.00 -33.80
N THR A 7 2.83 30.92 -33.12
CA THR A 7 3.65 30.99 -31.91
C THR A 7 5.04 30.51 -32.27
N ALA A 8 5.93 31.48 -32.50
CA ALA A 8 7.36 31.27 -32.58
C ALA A 8 7.87 30.79 -31.22
N VAL A 9 8.26 29.51 -31.15
CA VAL A 9 8.98 28.96 -30.00
C VAL A 9 10.47 29.16 -30.26
N GLU A 10 11.00 30.19 -29.61
CA GLU A 10 12.42 30.51 -29.53
C GLU A 10 13.12 29.42 -28.71
N THR A 11 13.99 28.64 -29.36
CA THR A 11 14.79 27.60 -28.70
C THR A 11 16.10 28.21 -28.21
N PRO A 12 16.48 28.04 -26.93
CA PRO A 12 17.82 28.43 -26.49
C PRO A 12 18.84 27.42 -27.03
N ARG A 13 19.74 27.92 -27.88
CA ARG A 13 21.00 27.25 -28.22
C ARG A 13 21.92 27.27 -26.99
N GLU A 14 21.93 26.18 -26.22
CA GLU A 14 22.99 25.90 -25.26
C GLU A 14 24.02 24.95 -25.89
N ASN A 15 24.97 25.56 -26.59
CA ASN A 15 26.30 25.02 -26.77
C ASN A 15 27.03 25.23 -25.45
N CYS A 16 27.45 24.16 -24.74
CA CYS A 16 28.70 24.14 -23.96
C CYS A 16 29.04 22.73 -23.44
N THR A 17 29.97 22.10 -24.16
CA THR A 17 31.20 21.47 -23.64
C THR A 17 31.14 20.56 -22.39
N CYS A 18 31.35 19.28 -22.67
CA CYS A 18 32.24 18.33 -21.98
C CYS A 18 32.92 18.82 -20.69
N GLY A 19 32.64 18.14 -19.57
CA GLY A 19 33.35 18.32 -18.31
C GLY A 19 33.03 17.18 -17.35
N THR A 20 33.74 16.07 -17.49
CA THR A 20 33.74 14.96 -16.53
C THR A 20 34.28 15.46 -15.19
N SER A 21 33.41 15.65 -14.19
CA SER A 21 33.84 15.79 -12.80
C SER A 21 32.80 15.29 -11.82
N ARG A 22 33.12 14.11 -11.32
CA ARG A 22 32.65 13.45 -10.11
C ARG A 22 32.61 14.47 -8.96
N MET A 23 31.43 14.93 -8.57
CA MET A 23 31.28 15.65 -7.30
C MET A 23 29.99 15.22 -6.61
N SER A 24 30.18 14.32 -5.65
CA SER A 24 29.22 13.99 -4.60
C SER A 24 28.90 15.26 -3.82
N ARG A 25 27.73 15.87 -4.08
CA ARG A 25 27.13 16.86 -3.18
C ARG A 25 25.80 16.31 -2.71
N TYR A 26 25.81 15.87 -1.45
CA TYR A 26 24.60 15.73 -0.65
C TYR A 26 23.94 17.11 -0.55
N LEU A 27 22.90 17.34 -1.34
CA LEU A 27 21.99 18.45 -1.14
C LEU A 27 21.15 18.15 0.11
N HIS A 28 21.51 18.78 1.22
CA HIS A 28 20.62 18.96 2.36
C HIS A 28 19.43 19.82 1.92
N TYR A 29 18.31 19.17 1.62
CA TYR A 29 17.03 19.88 1.48
C TYR A 29 16.57 20.31 2.87
N ARG A 30 16.81 21.59 3.20
CA ARG A 30 16.22 22.26 4.35
C ARG A 30 14.79 22.64 3.94
N LEU A 31 13.82 21.86 4.37
CA LEU A 31 12.39 22.16 4.19
C LEU A 31 12.09 23.55 4.78
N PRO A 32 11.44 24.46 4.03
CA PRO A 32 10.96 25.71 4.61
C PRO A 32 9.88 25.39 5.64
N ALA A 33 10.00 26.01 6.82
CA ALA A 33 9.00 25.97 7.86
C ALA A 33 7.69 26.56 7.30
N PHE A 34 6.68 25.70 7.11
CA PHE A 34 5.33 26.11 6.79
C PHE A 34 4.79 26.95 7.96
N ALA A 35 4.80 28.27 7.78
CA ALA A 35 4.06 29.20 8.61
C ALA A 35 2.57 28.83 8.54
N GLY A 36 1.96 28.64 9.71
CA GLY A 36 0.62 28.10 9.88
C GLY A 36 -0.44 28.86 9.10
N VAL A 37 -1.21 28.13 8.31
CA VAL A 37 -2.47 28.59 7.74
C VAL A 37 -3.52 28.52 8.85
N PRO A 38 -4.23 29.62 9.18
CA PRO A 38 -5.33 29.58 10.13
C PRO A 38 -6.50 28.79 9.53
N HIS A 39 -6.86 27.66 10.14
CA HIS A 39 -8.05 26.90 9.77
C HIS A 39 -9.33 27.64 10.21
N PRO A 40 -10.37 27.72 9.35
CA PRO A 40 -11.64 28.28 9.74
C PRO A 40 -12.36 27.36 10.76
N PRO A 41 -13.15 27.92 11.69
CA PRO A 41 -13.91 27.14 12.66
C PRO A 41 -14.99 26.32 11.95
N ILE A 42 -15.05 25.02 12.27
CA ILE A 42 -16.09 24.10 11.81
C ILE A 42 -17.35 24.34 12.67
N PRO A 43 -18.48 24.82 12.13
CA PRO A 43 -19.72 24.89 12.89
C PRO A 43 -20.43 23.53 12.83
N GLY A 44 -20.89 23.03 13.98
CA GLY A 44 -21.94 21.99 14.02
C GLY A 44 -21.59 20.63 14.59
N ARG A 45 -20.65 20.51 15.54
CA ARG A 45 -20.53 19.26 16.32
C ARG A 45 -21.50 19.25 17.50
N SER A 46 -22.67 18.65 17.23
CA SER A 46 -23.67 18.27 18.21
C SER A 46 -23.04 17.51 19.39
N LEU A 47 -23.27 18.02 20.60
CA LEU A 47 -22.91 17.43 21.88
C LEU A 47 -23.74 16.15 22.08
N ILE A 48 -23.16 15.01 21.74
CA ILE A 48 -23.64 13.71 22.24
C ILE A 48 -22.93 13.45 23.57
N PRO A 49 -23.63 13.31 24.70
CA PRO A 49 -23.00 12.96 25.96
C PRO A 49 -22.43 11.53 25.86
N PRO A 50 -21.17 11.28 26.29
CA PRO A 50 -20.67 9.93 26.41
C PRO A 50 -21.37 9.23 27.59
N ALA A 51 -22.32 8.36 27.26
CA ALA A 51 -22.93 7.47 28.23
C ALA A 51 -21.99 6.29 28.55
N ALA A 52 -21.82 6.09 29.85
CA ALA A 52 -21.66 4.80 30.52
C ALA A 52 -20.36 4.00 30.31
N SER A 53 -19.45 4.20 31.27
CA SER A 53 -18.79 3.14 32.04
C SER A 53 -18.20 1.96 31.24
N ARG A 54 -16.99 2.20 30.71
CA ARG A 54 -16.03 1.14 30.43
C ARG A 54 -15.53 0.60 31.78
N VAL A 55 -16.00 -0.58 32.18
CA VAL A 55 -15.38 -1.35 33.26
C VAL A 55 -14.03 -1.84 32.72
N GLU A 56 -12.98 -1.04 32.91
CA GLU A 56 -11.62 -1.51 32.76
C GLU A 56 -11.32 -2.45 33.91
N ILE A 57 -11.38 -3.76 33.62
CA ILE A 57 -10.76 -4.75 34.49
C ILE A 57 -9.25 -4.52 34.37
N PHE A 58 -8.74 -3.73 35.31
CA PHE A 58 -7.32 -3.47 35.48
C PHE A 58 -6.68 -4.76 36.00
N VAL A 59 -6.36 -5.68 35.09
CA VAL A 59 -5.47 -6.80 35.40
C VAL A 59 -4.09 -6.19 35.55
N GLN A 60 -3.70 -5.89 36.79
CA GLN A 60 -2.34 -5.44 37.06
C GLN A 60 -1.38 -6.52 36.55
N PRO A 61 -0.45 -6.20 35.63
CA PRO A 61 0.63 -7.12 35.33
C PRO A 61 1.48 -7.22 36.59
N VAL A 62 1.46 -8.39 37.23
CA VAL A 62 2.43 -8.72 38.28
C VAL A 62 3.80 -8.60 37.62
N ARG A 63 4.52 -7.51 37.91
CA ARG A 63 5.90 -7.32 37.46
C ARG A 63 6.72 -8.46 38.03
N ALA A 64 7.28 -9.28 37.15
CA ALA A 64 8.21 -10.35 37.50
C ALA A 64 9.60 -9.85 37.97
N GLN A 65 9.72 -8.59 38.39
CA GLN A 65 11.01 -7.97 38.73
C GLN A 65 11.33 -7.94 40.24
N ASP A 66 10.40 -8.35 41.10
CA ASP A 66 10.62 -8.29 42.56
C ASP A 66 11.30 -9.55 43.14
N PHE A 67 11.80 -10.46 42.30
CA PHE A 67 12.42 -11.72 42.77
C PHE A 67 13.96 -11.76 42.77
N VAL A 68 14.65 -10.68 42.38
CA VAL A 68 16.13 -10.71 42.25
C VAL A 68 16.88 -10.12 43.45
N ASN A 69 16.22 -9.37 44.34
CA ASN A 69 16.88 -8.85 45.55
C ASN A 69 16.49 -9.68 46.78
N GLY A 70 17.33 -10.67 47.08
CA GLY A 70 17.21 -11.58 48.22
C GLY A 70 17.31 -10.89 49.58
N THR A 71 16.23 -10.27 50.02
CA THR A 71 16.02 -9.96 51.44
C THR A 71 14.77 -10.69 51.91
N ALA A 72 14.99 -11.88 52.48
CA ALA A 72 13.96 -12.62 53.18
C ALA A 72 13.47 -11.79 54.39
N PRO A 73 12.15 -11.57 54.57
CA PRO A 73 11.64 -10.96 55.79
C PRO A 73 11.90 -11.90 56.98
N PRO A 74 12.26 -11.37 58.17
CA PRO A 74 12.49 -12.18 59.34
C PRO A 74 11.20 -12.93 59.71
N LEU A 75 11.35 -14.23 59.94
CA LEU A 75 10.33 -15.14 60.44
C LEU A 75 9.76 -14.59 61.75
N ARG A 76 8.65 -13.84 61.67
CA ARG A 76 7.80 -13.58 62.83
C ARG A 76 7.15 -14.91 63.21
N SER A 77 7.60 -15.43 64.34
CA SER A 77 7.01 -16.51 65.12
C SER A 77 5.49 -16.37 65.24
N ARG A 78 4.74 -16.96 64.30
CA ARG A 78 3.34 -17.32 64.49
C ARG A 78 3.29 -18.60 65.31
N GLN A 79 3.59 -18.46 66.60
CA GLN A 79 3.12 -19.42 67.60
C GLN A 79 1.62 -19.19 67.82
N ALA A 80 0.90 -20.29 67.96
CA ALA A 80 -0.42 -20.38 68.59
C ALA A 80 -1.57 -19.61 67.91
N ALA A 81 -2.14 -20.23 66.88
CA ALA A 81 -3.60 -20.32 66.78
C ALA A 81 -3.93 -21.70 66.22
N ALA A 82 -3.91 -22.69 67.11
CA ALA A 82 -4.60 -23.96 66.92
C ALA A 82 -6.10 -23.66 66.90
N ALA A 83 -6.57 -23.08 65.78
CA ALA A 83 -7.98 -22.94 65.50
C ALA A 83 -8.50 -24.36 65.22
N VAL A 84 -9.18 -24.88 66.23
CA VAL A 84 -10.06 -26.05 66.17
C VAL A 84 -10.93 -25.91 64.93
N HIS A 85 -10.53 -26.57 63.85
CA HIS A 85 -11.42 -26.77 62.72
C HIS A 85 -12.55 -27.68 63.23
N PRO A 86 -13.83 -27.25 63.23
CA PRO A 86 -14.92 -28.16 63.51
C PRO A 86 -14.82 -29.29 62.48
N ALA A 87 -14.73 -30.51 63.00
CA ALA A 87 -14.73 -31.72 62.19
C ALA A 87 -16.04 -31.75 61.40
N TRP A 88 -16.00 -31.27 60.16
CA TRP A 88 -17.12 -31.39 59.24
C TRP A 88 -17.48 -32.87 59.17
N PRO A 89 -18.76 -33.24 59.41
CA PRO A 89 -19.18 -34.62 59.27
C PRO A 89 -18.82 -35.06 57.86
N ARG A 90 -18.03 -36.14 57.77
CA ARG A 90 -17.51 -36.69 56.53
C ARG A 90 -18.69 -37.29 55.77
N VAL A 91 -19.45 -36.45 55.05
CA VAL A 91 -20.61 -36.85 54.25
C VAL A 91 -20.14 -37.76 53.12
N LYS A 92 -20.23 -39.08 53.31
CA LYS A 92 -19.84 -40.12 52.34
C LYS A 92 -20.73 -40.17 51.07
N GLN A 93 -21.59 -39.18 50.83
CA GLN A 93 -22.46 -39.14 49.65
C GLN A 93 -21.86 -38.47 48.41
N GLU A 94 -20.66 -37.86 48.50
CA GLU A 94 -20.05 -37.16 47.35
C GLU A 94 -19.41 -38.07 46.31
N ALA A 95 -19.15 -39.34 46.61
CA ALA A 95 -18.58 -40.27 45.64
C ALA A 95 -19.60 -40.71 44.58
N ASP A 96 -20.89 -40.78 44.94
CA ASP A 96 -21.94 -41.36 44.09
C ASP A 96 -22.66 -40.33 43.21
N LEU A 97 -22.66 -39.03 43.59
CA LEU A 97 -23.22 -37.93 42.78
C LEU A 97 -22.23 -37.31 41.76
N ARG A 98 -20.96 -37.69 41.83
CA ARG A 98 -19.89 -37.18 40.95
C ARG A 98 -20.05 -37.56 39.47
N PRO A 99 -20.40 -38.82 39.09
CA PRO A 99 -20.49 -39.21 37.69
C PRO A 99 -21.59 -38.48 36.89
N ASP A 100 -22.64 -37.97 37.55
CA ASP A 100 -23.74 -37.28 36.88
C ASP A 100 -23.44 -35.79 36.58
N ARG A 101 -22.69 -35.11 37.46
CA ARG A 101 -22.24 -33.72 37.23
C ARG A 101 -21.36 -33.60 35.99
N ASP A 102 -20.49 -34.58 35.75
CA ASP A 102 -19.60 -34.61 34.59
C ASP A 102 -20.38 -34.84 33.27
N ARG A 103 -21.45 -35.65 33.32
CA ARG A 103 -22.38 -35.85 32.20
C ARG A 103 -23.18 -34.58 31.89
N HIS A 104 -23.64 -33.88 32.91
CA HIS A 104 -24.36 -32.62 32.72
C HIS A 104 -23.45 -31.52 32.14
N ALA A 105 -22.21 -31.41 32.66
CA ALA A 105 -21.22 -30.46 32.17
C ALA A 105 -20.81 -30.71 30.71
N THR A 106 -20.65 -31.97 30.30
CA THR A 106 -20.36 -32.32 28.90
C THR A 106 -21.54 -32.02 27.98
N ARG A 107 -22.79 -32.28 28.40
CA ARG A 107 -23.99 -31.94 27.63
C ARG A 107 -24.12 -30.43 27.38
N LEU A 108 -23.84 -29.61 28.39
CA LEU A 108 -23.79 -28.14 28.28
C LEU A 108 -22.67 -27.66 27.35
N ARG A 109 -21.45 -28.21 27.47
CA ARG A 109 -20.34 -27.87 26.57
C ARG A 109 -20.66 -28.19 25.11
N ASN A 110 -21.28 -29.34 24.85
CA ASN A 110 -21.62 -29.74 23.48
C ASN A 110 -22.67 -28.81 22.87
N ARG A 111 -23.68 -28.39 23.64
CA ARG A 111 -24.67 -27.40 23.18
C ARG A 111 -24.04 -26.03 22.92
N LEU A 112 -23.15 -25.56 23.81
CA LEU A 112 -22.48 -24.27 23.63
C LEU A 112 -21.49 -24.27 22.46
N ARG A 113 -20.79 -25.39 22.19
CA ARG A 113 -19.92 -25.53 21.01
C ARG A 113 -20.68 -25.41 19.69
N ALA A 114 -21.88 -25.99 19.61
CA ALA A 114 -22.71 -25.90 18.40
C ALA A 114 -23.16 -24.45 18.12
N VAL A 115 -23.43 -23.67 19.18
CA VAL A 115 -23.81 -22.26 19.05
C VAL A 115 -22.58 -21.37 18.77
N SER A 116 -21.45 -21.62 19.45
CA SER A 116 -20.24 -20.79 19.31
C SER A 116 -19.63 -20.89 17.92
N THR A 117 -19.66 -22.07 17.29
CA THR A 117 -19.14 -22.27 15.93
C THR A 117 -19.90 -21.47 14.89
N ARG A 118 -21.23 -21.33 15.03
CA ARG A 118 -22.05 -20.50 14.14
C ARG A 118 -21.78 -19.01 14.33
N ALA A 119 -21.66 -18.56 15.58
CA ALA A 119 -21.36 -17.16 15.90
C ALA A 119 -19.97 -16.73 15.41
N MET A 120 -18.94 -17.55 15.65
CA MET A 120 -17.57 -17.25 15.21
C MET A 120 -17.42 -17.24 13.68
N ARG A 121 -18.18 -18.07 12.94
CA ARG A 121 -18.12 -18.07 11.47
C ARG A 121 -18.63 -16.76 10.89
N ARG A 122 -19.72 -16.20 11.43
CA ARG A 122 -20.29 -14.92 10.97
C ARG A 122 -19.32 -13.76 11.22
N GLN A 123 -18.73 -13.69 12.41
CA GLN A 123 -17.77 -12.63 12.74
C GLN A 123 -16.51 -12.67 11.86
N ARG A 124 -15.98 -13.86 11.56
CA ARG A 124 -14.81 -14.00 10.68
C ARG A 124 -15.14 -13.58 9.24
N VAL A 125 -16.31 -13.97 8.72
CA VAL A 125 -16.73 -13.62 7.37
C VAL A 125 -16.95 -12.10 7.25
N ASP A 126 -17.64 -11.47 8.21
CA ASP A 126 -17.87 -10.02 8.18
C ASP A 126 -16.56 -9.23 8.25
N HIS A 127 -15.59 -9.69 9.05
CA HIS A 127 -14.28 -9.06 9.11
C HIS A 127 -13.50 -9.20 7.80
N ILE A 128 -13.49 -10.40 7.21
CA ILE A 128 -12.86 -10.65 5.90
C ILE A 128 -13.52 -9.76 4.84
N ILE A 129 -14.85 -9.76 4.73
CA ILE A 129 -15.56 -8.96 3.71
C ILE A 129 -15.27 -7.47 3.88
N ARG A 130 -15.24 -6.94 5.11
CA ARG A 130 -14.94 -5.51 5.33
C ARG A 130 -13.49 -5.16 4.99
N VAL A 131 -12.52 -5.97 5.44
CA VAL A 131 -11.09 -5.70 5.21
C VAL A 131 -10.74 -5.85 3.73
N TRP A 132 -11.17 -6.95 3.10
CA TRP A 132 -10.93 -7.17 1.67
C TRP A 132 -11.75 -6.23 0.80
N GLY A 133 -13.01 -5.95 1.17
CA GLY A 133 -13.85 -5.00 0.47
C GLY A 133 -13.24 -3.60 0.43
N LEU A 134 -12.76 -3.09 1.57
CA LEU A 134 -12.08 -1.79 1.61
C LEU A 134 -10.82 -1.76 0.72
N ARG A 135 -10.01 -2.83 0.75
CA ARG A 135 -8.81 -2.94 -0.09
C ARG A 135 -9.16 -2.92 -1.58
N LEU A 136 -10.18 -3.67 -2.00
CA LEU A 136 -10.61 -3.71 -3.39
C LEU A 136 -11.15 -2.36 -3.86
N VAL A 137 -11.90 -1.65 -3.03
CA VAL A 137 -12.38 -0.29 -3.34
C VAL A 137 -11.20 0.67 -3.53
N VAL A 138 -10.20 0.64 -2.64
CA VAL A 138 -9.01 1.50 -2.76
C VAL A 138 -8.22 1.17 -4.02
N ILE A 139 -7.98 -0.12 -4.30
CA ILE A 139 -7.27 -0.55 -5.51
C ILE A 139 -8.03 -0.10 -6.76
N GLY A 140 -9.35 -0.30 -6.80
CA GLY A 140 -10.20 0.14 -7.90
C GLY A 140 -10.16 1.65 -8.12
N ALA A 141 -10.18 2.44 -7.04
CA ALA A 141 -10.07 3.90 -7.11
C ALA A 141 -8.72 4.36 -7.67
N VAL A 142 -7.61 3.74 -7.24
CA VAL A 142 -6.26 4.05 -7.75
C VAL A 142 -6.14 3.70 -9.23
N LEU A 143 -6.60 2.50 -9.63
CA LEU A 143 -6.57 2.09 -11.03
C LEU A 143 -7.47 2.96 -11.92
N GLY A 144 -8.66 3.32 -11.42
CA GLY A 144 -9.58 4.21 -12.13
C GLY A 144 -9.00 5.62 -12.30
N LEU A 145 -8.37 6.17 -11.25
CA LEU A 145 -7.70 7.46 -11.34
C LEU A 145 -6.51 7.41 -12.31
N ALA A 146 -5.67 6.37 -12.25
CA ALA A 146 -4.57 6.19 -13.17
C ALA A 146 -5.06 6.11 -14.63
N TRP A 147 -6.09 5.29 -14.90
CA TRP A 147 -6.72 5.21 -16.22
C TRP A 147 -7.26 6.56 -16.68
N PHE A 148 -8.01 7.27 -15.84
CA PHE A 148 -8.56 8.59 -16.15
C PHE A 148 -7.45 9.59 -16.48
N THR A 149 -6.39 9.65 -15.67
CA THR A 149 -5.26 10.55 -15.93
C THR A 149 -4.56 10.23 -17.26
N VAL A 150 -4.33 8.96 -17.57
CA VAL A 150 -3.74 8.56 -18.87
C VAL A 150 -4.69 8.90 -20.02
N ALA A 151 -5.99 8.61 -19.89
CA ALA A 151 -6.97 8.88 -20.94
C ALA A 151 -7.22 10.38 -21.17
N SER A 152 -7.11 11.21 -20.13
CA SER A 152 -7.33 12.65 -20.21
C SER A 152 -6.08 13.45 -20.59
N LEU A 153 -4.89 12.97 -20.25
CA LEU A 153 -3.63 13.70 -20.48
C LEU A 153 -2.82 13.15 -21.67
N SER A 154 -3.03 11.89 -22.07
CA SER A 154 -2.33 11.33 -23.23
C SER A 154 -3.00 11.81 -24.52
N PRO A 155 -2.25 12.41 -25.47
CA PRO A 155 -2.76 12.71 -26.80
C PRO A 155 -3.08 11.44 -27.61
N TRP A 156 -2.61 10.27 -27.15
CA TRP A 156 -2.65 9.01 -27.89
C TRP A 156 -3.44 7.95 -27.13
N PRO A 157 -4.17 7.07 -27.84
CA PRO A 157 -4.81 5.92 -27.22
C PRO A 157 -3.74 4.92 -26.71
N VAL A 158 -4.02 4.28 -25.58
CA VAL A 158 -3.14 3.31 -24.90
C VAL A 158 -2.45 2.29 -25.83
N PRO A 159 -3.13 1.64 -26.80
CA PRO A 159 -2.45 0.71 -27.70
C PRO A 159 -1.35 1.38 -28.53
N THR A 160 -1.54 2.63 -28.96
CA THR A 160 -0.52 3.37 -29.72
C THR A 160 0.67 3.73 -28.85
N THR A 161 0.45 4.10 -27.58
CA THR A 161 1.53 4.34 -26.62
C THR A 161 2.37 3.09 -26.40
N LEU A 162 1.75 1.91 -26.26
CA LEU A 162 2.46 0.64 -26.12
C LEU A 162 3.26 0.31 -27.38
N ARG A 163 2.69 0.51 -28.57
CA ARG A 163 3.41 0.31 -29.84
C ARG A 163 4.59 1.28 -29.98
N HIS A 164 4.41 2.56 -29.60
CA HIS A 164 5.49 3.56 -29.61
C HIS A 164 6.64 3.13 -28.68
N LEU A 165 6.34 2.64 -27.47
CA LEU A 165 7.35 2.09 -26.56
C LEU A 165 8.03 0.84 -27.13
N ALA A 166 7.29 -0.06 -27.78
CA ALA A 166 7.88 -1.25 -28.40
C ALA A 166 8.77 -0.90 -29.61
N ALA A 167 8.39 0.10 -30.40
CA ALA A 167 9.15 0.59 -31.54
C ALA A 167 10.51 1.21 -31.17
N SER A 168 10.73 1.54 -29.89
CA SER A 168 11.97 2.14 -29.38
C SER A 168 13.22 1.27 -29.54
N LYS A 169 13.04 -0.05 -29.69
CA LYS A 169 14.11 -1.03 -29.73
C LYS A 169 14.95 -0.91 -30.99
N ASP A 170 14.32 -1.10 -32.16
CA ASP A 170 14.96 -1.20 -33.47
C ASP A 170 13.98 -0.79 -34.58
N CYS A 171 14.51 -0.40 -35.74
CA CYS A 171 13.68 -0.05 -36.91
C CYS A 171 12.85 -1.20 -37.45
N ASP A 172 13.31 -2.45 -37.33
CA ASP A 172 12.51 -3.62 -37.73
C ASP A 172 11.30 -3.79 -36.81
N THR A 173 11.46 -3.52 -35.51
CA THR A 173 10.34 -3.56 -34.55
C THR A 173 9.37 -2.41 -34.83
N ALA A 174 9.87 -1.22 -35.13
CA ALA A 174 9.03 -0.08 -35.50
C ALA A 174 8.21 -0.35 -36.78
N ARG A 175 8.80 -1.03 -37.78
CA ARG A 175 8.10 -1.48 -39.00
C ARG A 175 7.09 -2.58 -38.72
N ALA A 176 7.44 -3.56 -37.87
CA ALA A 176 6.54 -4.64 -37.48
C ALA A 176 5.31 -4.13 -36.71
N MET A 177 5.45 -3.00 -36.01
CA MET A 177 4.36 -2.32 -35.30
C MET A 177 3.58 -1.33 -36.18
N GLU A 178 3.89 -1.26 -37.49
CA GLU A 178 3.29 -0.33 -38.46
C GLU A 178 3.43 1.15 -38.07
N LEU A 179 4.48 1.48 -37.31
CA LEU A 179 4.77 2.83 -36.88
C LEU A 179 5.86 3.51 -37.71
N ALA A 180 6.66 2.74 -38.45
CA ALA A 180 7.70 3.28 -39.33
C ALA A 180 7.23 3.35 -40.80
N PRO A 181 7.60 4.41 -41.56
CA PRO A 181 8.43 5.55 -41.13
C PRO A 181 7.67 6.53 -40.22
N ALA A 182 8.36 7.11 -39.24
CA ALA A 182 7.76 8.04 -38.27
C ALA A 182 8.46 9.40 -38.29
N ARG A 183 7.70 10.48 -38.24
CA ARG A 183 8.24 11.85 -38.12
C ARG A 183 8.36 12.29 -36.67
N ARG A 184 9.19 13.30 -36.42
CA ARG A 184 9.29 13.93 -35.09
C ARG A 184 7.91 14.33 -34.55
N GLY A 185 7.53 13.75 -33.41
CA GLY A 185 6.24 13.97 -32.75
C GLY A 185 5.18 12.90 -33.06
N GLU A 186 5.43 12.00 -34.01
CA GLU A 186 4.55 10.87 -34.34
C GLU A 186 4.91 9.61 -33.53
N PRO A 187 3.99 8.64 -33.37
CA PRO A 187 4.28 7.43 -32.63
C PRO A 187 5.24 6.56 -33.47
N GLY A 188 6.30 6.03 -32.86
CA GLY A 188 7.39 5.34 -33.58
C GLY A 188 8.65 6.19 -33.75
N TYR A 189 8.59 7.51 -33.60
CA TYR A 189 9.78 8.35 -33.69
C TYR A 189 10.59 8.30 -32.39
N TRP A 190 11.87 7.96 -32.52
CA TRP A 190 12.86 8.03 -31.46
C TRP A 190 14.13 8.63 -32.02
N SER A 191 14.74 9.59 -31.32
CA SER A 191 15.87 10.37 -31.84
C SER A 191 17.11 9.53 -32.15
N TRP A 192 17.26 8.35 -31.54
CA TRP A 192 18.37 7.44 -31.81
C TRP A 192 18.11 6.49 -32.99
N LEU A 193 16.87 6.43 -33.49
CA LEU A 193 16.50 5.68 -34.70
C LEU A 193 16.55 6.55 -35.98
N ASP A 194 16.79 7.85 -35.80
CA ASP A 194 16.97 8.87 -36.82
C ASP A 194 18.47 9.06 -37.03
N ALA A 195 19.05 8.30 -37.97
CA ALA A 195 20.50 8.16 -38.11
C ALA A 195 21.17 9.46 -38.61
N ASP A 196 20.51 10.17 -39.52
CA ASP A 196 20.97 11.42 -40.11
C ASP A 196 20.37 12.68 -39.45
N HIS A 197 19.45 12.51 -38.50
CA HIS A 197 18.82 13.56 -37.71
C HIS A 197 17.98 14.52 -38.56
N ASP A 198 17.43 14.03 -39.68
CA ASP A 198 16.59 14.82 -40.58
C ASP A 198 15.15 14.99 -40.05
N GLY A 199 14.80 14.28 -38.96
CA GLY A 199 13.49 14.29 -38.35
C GLY A 199 12.58 13.15 -38.80
N MET A 200 13.08 12.19 -39.57
CA MET A 200 12.40 10.95 -39.98
C MET A 200 13.16 9.71 -39.48
N ALA A 201 12.51 8.95 -38.60
CA ALA A 201 13.08 7.69 -38.13
C ALA A 201 12.74 6.53 -39.08
N CYS A 202 13.70 5.61 -39.24
CA CYS A 202 13.52 4.32 -39.90
C CYS A 202 13.05 4.36 -41.36
N GLU A 203 13.47 5.38 -42.09
CA GLU A 203 13.21 5.51 -43.52
C GLU A 203 13.68 4.29 -44.32
N ARG A 204 13.02 4.04 -45.45
CA ARG A 204 13.44 3.01 -46.39
C ARG A 204 14.40 3.67 -47.36
N TRP A 205 15.70 3.58 -47.12
CA TRP A 205 16.65 3.97 -48.16
C TRP A 205 16.44 3.11 -49.40
N PRO A 206 16.15 3.69 -50.58
CA PRO A 206 16.27 2.94 -51.81
C PRO A 206 17.76 2.63 -51.97
N ALA A 207 18.12 1.36 -51.86
CA ALA A 207 19.51 0.89 -51.94
C ALA A 207 20.21 1.22 -53.29
N LEU A 208 19.60 1.98 -54.22
CA LEU A 208 20.03 2.10 -55.62
C LEU A 208 19.67 3.45 -56.27
N ALA A 209 19.98 4.59 -55.64
CA ALA A 209 20.02 5.89 -56.34
C ALA A 209 21.41 6.55 -56.27
N GLY A 210 22.47 5.74 -56.14
CA GLY A 210 23.85 6.22 -56.03
C GLY A 210 24.91 5.26 -56.57
N GLY A 211 24.52 4.24 -57.34
CA GLY A 211 25.44 3.47 -58.15
C GLY A 211 25.88 4.30 -59.35
N ARG A 212 26.96 5.06 -59.17
CA ARG A 212 27.69 5.81 -60.20
C ARG A 212 27.68 5.09 -61.55
N THR A 213 27.02 5.71 -62.51
CA THR A 213 27.46 5.69 -63.90
C THR A 213 28.92 6.19 -63.96
N GLY A 214 29.85 5.35 -64.42
CA GLY A 214 31.12 5.78 -65.02
C GLY A 214 32.43 5.29 -64.36
N GLN A 215 33.04 4.28 -64.99
CA GLN A 215 34.49 4.01 -65.20
C GLN A 215 34.60 2.57 -65.74
N GLY A 216 35.18 2.22 -66.88
CA GLY A 216 35.93 2.94 -67.93
C GLY A 216 35.97 2.08 -69.19
#